data_AF-A0A7J8CH40-F1
#
_entry.id   AF-A0A7J8CH40-F1
#
_cell.length_a   1.000
_cell.length_b   1.000
_cell.length_c   1.000
_cell.angle_alpha   90.00
_cell.angle_beta   90.00
_cell.angle_gamma   90.00
#
_symmetry.space_group_name_H-M   'P 1'
#
loop_
_entity.id
_entity.type
_entity.pdbx_description
1 polymer ?
#
loop_
_entity_poly.entity_id
_entity_poly.type
_entity_poly.pdbx_seq_one_letter_code
_entity_poly.pdbx_strand_id
1 'polypeptide(L)'
;MPPALALLLLAGLSARGGWGCLQCDRSVQEALSQLRVTVVPGRFHEEQLRARAQALLLGMEGPFFRDYALNAFVGKAEVDLLDHVASLIKNQVSNLKTNALKDRPLLEELVSLRENAIQELKKVLISYELKACDPESCHLLKDEVLDCLHCLKISPNCIKKKDCFVDRQHRVALQYEKMSENALIRALPGIIISIFLALLALGVIVVSAITYRENRKLLLQ
;
A
#
# COMPACT_ATOMS: atom_id res chain seq x y z
N MET A 1 -30.85 18.69 -23.39
CA MET A 1 -29.41 18.77 -23.07
C MET A 1 -28.74 17.53 -23.65
N PRO A 2 -27.73 17.66 -24.51
CA PRO A 2 -27.20 16.50 -25.22
C PRO A 2 -26.45 15.59 -24.24
N PRO A 3 -26.69 14.26 -24.27
CA PRO A 3 -26.11 13.30 -23.32
C PRO A 3 -24.57 13.27 -23.37
N ALA A 4 -23.98 13.69 -24.49
CA ALA A 4 -22.53 13.83 -24.64
C ALA A 4 -21.90 14.89 -23.71
N LEU A 5 -22.65 15.95 -23.39
CA LEU A 5 -22.15 17.06 -22.55
C LEU A 5 -22.17 16.68 -21.07
N ALA A 6 -23.12 15.84 -20.65
CA ALA A 6 -23.17 15.27 -19.31
C ALA A 6 -22.03 14.26 -19.08
N LEU A 7 -21.69 13.45 -20.09
CA LEU A 7 -20.55 12.51 -20.04
C LEU A 7 -19.19 13.23 -19.94
N LEU A 8 -19.01 14.33 -20.66
CA LEU A 8 -17.80 15.16 -20.59
C LEU A 8 -17.64 15.85 -19.22
N LEU A 9 -18.74 16.29 -18.61
CA LEU A 9 -18.73 16.89 -17.27
C LEU A 9 -18.44 15.83 -16.19
N LEU A 10 -19.01 14.62 -16.31
CA LEU A 10 -18.73 13.52 -15.38
C LEU A 10 -17.27 13.02 -15.47
N ALA A 11 -16.68 12.98 -16.67
CA ALA A 11 -15.27 12.64 -16.86
C ALA A 11 -14.32 13.70 -16.27
N GLY A 12 -14.76 14.96 -16.16
CA GLY A 12 -14.00 16.05 -15.54
C GLY A 12 -13.99 16.03 -14.01
N LEU A 13 -14.96 15.36 -13.38
CA LEU A 13 -15.08 15.28 -11.92
C LEU A 13 -14.40 14.04 -11.30
N SER A 14 -14.15 12.98 -12.07
CA SER A 14 -13.64 11.72 -11.51
C SER A 14 -12.11 11.62 -11.38
N ALA A 15 -11.34 12.66 -11.70
CA ALA A 15 -9.87 12.55 -11.75
C ALA A 15 -9.08 13.61 -10.96
N ARG A 16 -9.72 14.59 -10.31
CA ARG A 16 -8.98 15.72 -9.69
C ARG A 16 -8.42 15.46 -8.29
N GLY A 17 -8.71 14.32 -7.68
CA GLY A 17 -8.34 14.04 -6.28
C GLY A 17 -7.50 12.78 -6.05
N GLY A 18 -6.91 12.19 -7.09
CA GLY A 18 -6.23 10.88 -7.02
C GLY A 18 -4.71 10.90 -7.20
N TRP A 19 -4.14 12.05 -7.54
CA TRP A 19 -2.77 12.16 -8.02
C TRP A 19 -1.88 12.59 -6.85
N GLY A 20 -0.71 11.98 -6.69
CA GLY A 20 0.28 12.37 -5.67
C GLY A 20 1.47 13.08 -6.24
N CYS A 21 2.39 13.55 -5.37
CA CYS A 21 3.52 14.40 -5.77
C CYS A 21 4.20 13.89 -7.05
N LEU A 22 4.62 12.62 -7.04
CA LEU A 22 5.32 12.02 -8.18
C LEU A 22 4.37 11.63 -9.32
N GLN A 23 3.13 11.28 -9.01
CA GLN A 23 2.12 10.95 -10.02
C GLN A 23 1.57 12.18 -10.74
N CYS A 24 1.84 13.40 -10.25
CA CYS A 24 1.58 14.64 -10.98
C CYS A 24 2.38 14.72 -12.29
N ASP A 25 3.54 14.06 -12.38
CA ASP A 25 4.26 13.85 -13.64
C ASP A 25 3.65 12.64 -14.39
N ARG A 26 2.95 12.94 -15.49
CA ARG A 26 2.35 11.94 -16.40
C ARG A 26 3.35 10.90 -16.87
N SER A 27 4.61 11.30 -17.10
CA SER A 27 5.65 10.40 -17.58
C SER A 27 6.07 9.38 -16.52
N VAL A 28 6.03 9.73 -15.23
CA VAL A 28 6.26 8.79 -14.13
C VAL A 28 5.13 7.78 -14.03
N GLN A 29 3.88 8.25 -14.13
CA GLN A 29 2.70 7.38 -14.10
C GLN A 29 2.72 6.36 -15.26
N GLU A 30 3.00 6.84 -16.47
CA GLU A 30 3.14 6.01 -17.67
C GLU A 30 4.27 4.97 -17.49
N ALA A 31 5.41 5.38 -16.95
CA ALA A 31 6.55 4.50 -16.73
C ALA A 31 6.20 3.35 -15.76
N LEU A 32 5.54 3.67 -14.64
CA LEU A 32 5.09 2.67 -13.66
C LEU A 32 4.01 1.74 -14.24
N SER A 33 3.05 2.30 -14.97
CA SER A 33 1.99 1.54 -15.65
C SER A 33 2.59 0.53 -16.63
N GLN A 34 3.59 0.95 -17.40
CA GLN A 34 4.29 0.07 -18.34
C GLN A 34 5.01 -1.08 -17.63
N LEU A 35 5.62 -0.87 -16.46
CA LEU A 35 6.18 -2.00 -15.68
C LEU A 35 5.09 -2.99 -15.29
N ARG A 36 3.95 -2.49 -14.80
CA ARG A 36 2.85 -3.35 -14.33
C ARG A 36 2.20 -4.15 -15.44
N VAL A 37 2.02 -3.54 -16.61
CA VAL A 37 1.30 -4.17 -17.73
C VAL A 37 2.22 -5.03 -18.59
N THR A 38 3.49 -4.65 -18.77
CA THR A 38 4.39 -5.36 -19.70
C THR A 38 5.41 -6.26 -19.00
N VAL A 39 6.03 -5.80 -17.91
CA VAL A 39 7.12 -6.53 -17.25
C VAL A 39 6.57 -7.57 -16.28
N VAL A 40 5.59 -7.21 -15.45
CA VAL A 40 5.09 -8.11 -14.40
C VAL A 40 4.44 -9.39 -14.95
N PRO A 41 3.55 -9.36 -15.97
CA PRO A 41 2.94 -10.59 -16.46
C PRO A 41 3.95 -11.54 -17.13
N GLY A 42 4.99 -10.99 -17.78
CA GLY A 42 5.95 -11.77 -18.56
C GLY A 42 7.16 -12.30 -17.78
N ARG A 43 7.45 -11.79 -16.59
CA ARG A 43 8.67 -12.12 -15.82
C ARG A 43 8.45 -12.71 -14.44
N PHE A 44 7.20 -12.91 -14.04
CA PHE A 44 6.83 -13.61 -12.82
C PHE A 44 6.09 -14.90 -13.15
N HIS A 45 6.68 -16.04 -12.79
CA HIS A 45 6.12 -17.38 -12.98
C HIS A 45 5.35 -17.82 -11.73
N GLU A 46 5.76 -17.37 -10.55
CA GLU A 46 5.02 -17.62 -9.31
C GLU A 46 3.85 -16.64 -9.14
N GLU A 47 2.62 -17.16 -9.09
CA GLU A 47 1.41 -16.34 -8.95
C GLU A 47 1.44 -15.44 -7.70
N GLN A 48 1.98 -15.94 -6.58
CA GLN A 48 2.08 -15.15 -5.35
C GLN A 48 3.03 -13.95 -5.51
N LEU A 49 4.17 -14.13 -6.19
CA LEU A 49 5.12 -13.04 -6.45
C LEU A 49 4.54 -12.05 -7.46
N ARG A 50 3.88 -12.55 -8.51
CA ARG A 50 3.17 -11.72 -9.49
C ARG A 50 2.12 -10.83 -8.84
N ALA A 51 1.29 -11.39 -7.96
CA ALA A 51 0.26 -10.65 -7.23
C ALA A 51 0.88 -9.56 -6.33
N ARG A 52 1.99 -9.85 -5.65
CA ARG A 52 2.71 -8.86 -4.84
C ARG A 52 3.30 -7.74 -5.69
N ALA A 53 3.93 -8.06 -6.82
CA ALA A 53 4.47 -7.07 -7.75
C ALA A 53 3.37 -6.17 -8.35
N GLN A 54 2.23 -6.76 -8.74
CA GLN A 54 1.03 -6.02 -9.17
C GLN A 54 0.54 -5.05 -8.10
N ALA A 55 0.34 -5.54 -6.87
CA ALA A 55 -0.13 -4.71 -5.75
C ALA A 55 0.84 -3.58 -5.41
N LEU A 56 2.15 -3.85 -5.47
CA LEU A 56 3.20 -2.86 -5.24
C LEU A 56 3.12 -1.70 -6.26
N LEU A 57 3.08 -2.03 -7.55
CA LEU A 57 3.02 -1.03 -8.62
C LEU A 57 1.67 -0.30 -8.64
N LEU A 58 0.55 -0.99 -8.40
CA LEU A 58 -0.76 -0.33 -8.24
C LEU A 58 -0.76 0.67 -7.10
N GLY A 59 -0.12 0.36 -5.97
CA GLY A 59 0.06 1.30 -4.87
C GLY A 59 0.82 2.55 -5.31
N MET A 60 1.94 2.37 -6.02
CA MET A 60 2.77 3.46 -6.52
C MET A 60 2.09 4.28 -7.64
N GLU A 61 1.28 3.68 -8.50
CA GLU A 61 0.46 4.38 -9.49
C GLU A 61 -0.69 5.16 -8.84
N GLY A 62 -1.16 4.68 -7.69
CA GLY A 62 -2.25 5.26 -6.92
C GLY A 62 -1.80 6.38 -5.97
N PRO A 63 -2.50 6.58 -4.84
CA PRO A 63 -2.28 7.73 -3.98
C PRO A 63 -1.05 7.62 -3.06
N PHE A 64 -0.24 6.56 -3.17
CA PHE A 64 0.79 6.26 -2.17
C PHE A 64 1.76 7.43 -1.89
N PHE A 65 2.33 8.05 -2.92
CA PHE A 65 3.25 9.18 -2.72
C PHE A 65 2.52 10.46 -2.28
N ARG A 66 1.25 10.63 -2.68
CA ARG A 66 0.39 11.73 -2.17
C ARG A 66 0.22 11.61 -0.67
N ASP A 67 -0.20 10.44 -0.23
CA ASP A 67 -0.55 10.18 1.16
C ASP A 67 0.71 10.26 2.01
N TYR A 68 1.85 9.78 1.50
CA TYR A 68 3.14 10.00 2.13
C TYR A 68 3.44 11.50 2.34
N ALA A 69 3.28 12.30 1.30
CA ALA A 69 3.57 13.74 1.34
C ALA A 69 2.58 14.54 2.20
N LEU A 70 1.31 14.15 2.27
CA LEU A 70 0.28 14.87 3.04
C LEU A 70 0.18 14.41 4.49
N ASN A 71 0.52 13.15 4.76
CA ASN A 71 0.41 12.58 6.10
C ASN A 71 1.65 12.82 6.95
N ALA A 72 2.84 12.89 6.35
CA ALA A 72 4.08 13.12 7.09
C ALA A 72 4.63 14.55 6.94
N PHE A 73 4.14 15.30 5.94
CA PHE A 73 4.64 16.62 5.55
C PHE A 73 3.49 17.55 5.16
N VAL A 74 3.81 18.78 4.77
CA VAL A 74 2.83 19.78 4.31
C VAL A 74 2.26 19.53 2.90
N GLY A 75 2.73 18.49 2.21
CA GLY A 75 2.26 18.14 0.86
C GLY A 75 2.67 19.11 -0.24
N LYS A 76 3.76 19.84 -0.05
CA LYS A 76 4.32 20.77 -1.04
C LYS A 76 5.80 20.51 -1.25
N ALA A 77 6.26 20.63 -2.48
CA ALA A 77 7.63 20.38 -2.88
C ALA A 77 8.09 21.38 -3.94
N GLU A 78 9.36 21.79 -3.91
CA GLU A 78 9.96 22.60 -4.98
C GLU A 78 9.93 21.82 -6.30
N VAL A 79 9.46 22.48 -7.36
CA VAL A 79 9.23 21.83 -8.67
C VAL A 79 10.53 21.25 -9.22
N ASP A 80 11.59 22.03 -9.23
CA ASP A 80 12.88 21.62 -9.81
C ASP A 80 13.42 20.37 -9.10
N LEU A 81 13.38 20.34 -7.78
CA LEU A 81 13.83 19.18 -7.01
C LEU A 81 12.96 17.94 -7.27
N LEU A 82 11.64 18.12 -7.43
CA LEU A 82 10.73 17.02 -7.74
C LEU A 82 10.97 16.45 -9.15
N ASP A 83 11.32 17.29 -10.13
CA ASP A 83 11.69 16.87 -11.48
C ASP A 83 12.94 15.97 -11.47
N HIS A 84 13.90 16.22 -10.56
CA HIS A 84 15.04 15.33 -10.35
C HIS A 84 14.61 13.96 -9.81
N VAL A 85 13.66 13.92 -8.86
CA VAL A 85 13.12 12.65 -8.34
C VAL A 85 12.38 11.89 -9.44
N ALA A 86 11.58 12.59 -10.25
CA ALA A 86 10.88 12.00 -11.39
C ALA A 86 11.85 11.41 -12.42
N SER A 87 12.93 12.13 -12.75
CA SER A 87 14.02 11.64 -13.60
C SER A 87 14.67 10.37 -13.06
N LEU A 88 15.01 10.35 -11.76
CA LEU A 88 15.59 9.18 -11.10
C LEU A 88 14.69 7.95 -11.22
N ILE A 89 13.39 8.11 -10.94
CA ILE A 89 12.42 7.02 -11.04
C ILE A 89 12.32 6.53 -12.48
N LYS A 90 12.23 7.43 -13.46
CA LYS A 90 12.17 7.07 -14.89
C LYS A 90 13.41 6.26 -15.32
N ASN A 91 14.59 6.65 -14.85
CA ASN A 91 15.84 5.94 -15.13
C ASN A 91 15.84 4.54 -14.52
N GLN A 92 15.43 4.40 -13.26
CA GLN A 92 15.32 3.08 -12.61
C GLN A 92 14.29 2.19 -13.30
N VAL A 93 13.14 2.74 -13.68
CA VAL A 93 12.11 2.03 -14.45
C VAL A 93 12.65 1.58 -15.82
N SER A 94 13.40 2.43 -16.51
CA SER A 94 14.04 2.07 -17.79
C SER A 94 15.01 0.89 -17.63
N ASN A 95 15.84 0.91 -16.59
CA ASN A 95 16.74 -0.21 -16.28
C ASN A 95 15.98 -1.51 -15.97
N LEU A 96 14.86 -1.43 -15.26
CA LEU A 96 13.99 -2.57 -14.98
C LEU A 96 13.35 -3.16 -16.24
N LYS A 97 13.04 -2.34 -17.23
CA LYS A 97 12.51 -2.81 -18.52
C LYS A 97 13.57 -3.58 -19.32
N THR A 98 14.83 -3.15 -19.27
CA THR A 98 15.90 -3.76 -20.09
C THR A 98 16.62 -4.91 -19.40
N ASN A 99 16.56 -5.01 -18.07
CA ASN A 99 17.19 -6.11 -17.34
C ASN A 99 16.54 -7.48 -17.63
N ALA A 100 17.22 -8.56 -17.28
CA ALA A 100 16.75 -9.93 -17.47
C ALA A 100 16.22 -10.58 -16.17
N LEU A 101 16.00 -9.80 -15.11
CA LEU A 101 15.59 -10.30 -13.81
C LEU A 101 14.17 -10.88 -13.86
N LYS A 102 13.93 -11.91 -13.06
CA LYS A 102 12.66 -12.63 -12.97
C LYS A 102 12.30 -12.86 -11.50
N ASP A 103 11.03 -13.12 -11.24
CA ASP A 103 10.51 -13.58 -9.94
C ASP A 103 11.08 -12.79 -8.75
N ARG A 104 11.70 -13.46 -7.77
CA ARG A 104 12.15 -12.83 -6.53
C ARG A 104 13.18 -11.70 -6.74
N PRO A 105 14.28 -11.88 -7.49
CA PRO A 105 15.20 -10.78 -7.81
C PRO A 105 14.52 -9.55 -8.43
N LEU A 106 13.55 -9.78 -9.33
CA LEU A 106 12.80 -8.67 -9.91
C LEU A 106 11.90 -7.97 -8.89
N LEU A 107 11.25 -8.74 -7.99
CA LEU A 107 10.45 -8.15 -6.91
C LEU A 107 11.31 -7.30 -5.96
N GLU A 108 12.51 -7.77 -5.63
CA GLU A 108 13.46 -7.03 -4.78
C GLU A 108 13.84 -5.68 -5.43
N GLU A 109 14.11 -5.65 -6.73
CA GLU A 109 14.35 -4.41 -7.45
C GLU A 109 13.13 -3.48 -7.51
N LEU A 110 11.91 -4.02 -7.63
CA LEU A 110 10.69 -3.22 -7.57
C LEU A 110 10.47 -2.62 -6.17
N VAL A 111 10.82 -3.35 -5.11
CA VAL A 111 10.77 -2.85 -3.73
C VAL A 111 11.83 -1.76 -3.54
N SER A 112 13.05 -1.97 -4.05
CA SER A 112 14.13 -0.98 -4.06
C SER A 112 13.75 0.30 -4.81
N LEU A 113 13.09 0.18 -5.98
CA LEU A 113 12.53 1.32 -6.72
C LEU A 113 11.59 2.16 -5.83
N ARG A 114 10.66 1.50 -5.12
CA ARG A 114 9.74 2.20 -4.22
C ARG A 114 10.48 2.86 -3.05
N GLU A 115 11.43 2.16 -2.44
CA GLU A 115 12.23 2.69 -1.34
C GLU A 115 13.01 3.93 -1.77
N ASN A 116 13.73 3.87 -2.88
CA ASN A 116 14.49 4.98 -3.44
C ASN A 116 13.58 6.18 -3.75
N ALA A 117 12.43 5.93 -4.38
CA ALA A 117 11.44 6.97 -4.67
C ALA A 117 10.94 7.67 -3.39
N ILE A 118 10.66 6.91 -2.32
CA ILE A 118 10.26 7.47 -1.03
C ILE A 118 11.40 8.28 -0.41
N GLN A 119 12.62 7.73 -0.39
CA GLN A 119 13.77 8.38 0.24
C GLN A 119 14.09 9.72 -0.44
N GLU A 120 14.10 9.77 -1.76
CA GLU A 120 14.36 11.00 -2.50
C GLU A 120 13.20 11.99 -2.36
N LEU A 121 11.95 11.53 -2.47
CA LEU A 121 10.77 12.38 -2.23
C LEU A 121 10.81 12.98 -0.81
N LYS A 122 11.17 12.18 0.20
CA LYS A 122 11.32 12.63 1.59
C LYS A 122 12.31 13.78 1.71
N LYS A 123 13.47 13.71 1.04
CA LYS A 123 14.49 14.77 1.07
C LYS A 123 13.93 16.08 0.52
N VAL A 124 13.21 16.01 -0.60
CA VAL A 124 12.58 17.19 -1.23
C VAL A 124 11.53 17.81 -0.31
N LEU A 125 10.65 16.98 0.27
CA LEU A 125 9.62 17.45 1.19
C LEU A 125 10.21 18.11 2.44
N ILE A 126 11.22 17.49 3.05
CA ILE A 126 11.94 18.07 4.20
C ILE A 126 12.59 19.40 3.83
N SER A 127 13.24 19.48 2.66
CA SER A 127 13.94 20.69 2.23
C SER A 127 13.00 21.90 2.12
N TYR A 128 11.84 21.71 1.48
CA TYR A 128 10.83 22.76 1.39
C TYR A 128 10.29 23.13 2.78
N GLU A 129 9.95 22.13 3.59
CA GLU A 129 9.31 22.36 4.87
C GLU A 129 10.22 23.07 5.88
N LEU A 130 11.52 22.76 5.88
CA LEU A 130 12.50 23.50 6.69
C LEU A 130 12.52 24.99 6.38
N LYS A 131 12.43 25.38 5.10
CA LYS A 131 12.40 26.79 4.68
C LYS A 131 11.03 27.43 4.93
N ALA A 132 9.95 26.72 4.59
CA ALA A 132 8.60 27.27 4.66
C ALA A 132 8.09 27.44 6.09
N CYS A 133 8.62 26.67 7.04
CA CYS A 133 8.27 26.71 8.46
C CYS A 133 9.17 27.63 9.29
N ASP A 134 10.28 28.08 8.73
CA ASP A 134 11.20 28.99 9.40
C ASP A 134 10.74 30.45 9.24
N PRO A 135 10.40 31.16 10.33
CA PRO A 135 9.87 32.52 10.24
C PRO A 135 10.86 33.53 9.65
N GLU A 136 12.16 33.25 9.68
CA GLU A 136 13.18 34.15 9.12
C GLU A 136 13.34 33.98 7.60
N SER A 137 13.34 32.74 7.11
CA SER A 137 13.59 32.44 5.69
C SER A 137 12.33 32.23 4.85
N CYS A 138 11.17 31.93 5.41
CA CYS A 138 9.97 31.59 4.62
C CYS A 138 9.50 32.74 3.71
N HIS A 139 9.78 33.99 4.08
CA HIS A 139 9.48 35.18 3.28
C HIS A 139 10.38 35.33 2.04
N LEU A 140 11.51 34.62 2.00
CA LEU A 140 12.46 34.64 0.89
C LEU A 140 12.14 33.59 -0.17
N LEU A 141 11.17 32.70 0.08
CA LEU A 141 10.73 31.70 -0.87
C LEU A 141 10.05 32.37 -2.08
N LYS A 142 10.63 32.19 -3.26
CA LYS A 142 10.10 32.71 -4.53
C LYS A 142 9.86 31.64 -5.58
N ASP A 143 10.59 30.53 -5.48
CA ASP A 143 10.54 29.44 -6.45
C ASP A 143 9.19 28.73 -6.40
N GLU A 144 8.67 28.34 -7.57
CA GLU A 144 7.40 27.65 -7.67
C GLU A 144 7.43 26.31 -6.93
N VAL A 145 6.32 26.00 -6.26
CA VAL A 145 6.15 24.72 -5.56
C VAL A 145 4.96 23.99 -6.10
N LEU A 146 5.06 22.67 -6.14
CA LEU A 146 3.95 21.80 -6.51
C LEU A 146 3.12 21.48 -5.26
N ASP A 147 1.82 21.75 -5.32
CA ASP A 147 0.84 21.20 -4.41
C ASP A 147 0.54 19.75 -4.79
N CYS A 148 0.97 18.81 -3.96
CA CYS A 148 0.85 17.39 -4.23
C CYS A 148 -0.57 16.84 -4.10
N LEU A 149 -1.50 17.57 -3.47
CA LEU A 149 -2.90 17.17 -3.40
C LEU A 149 -3.63 17.44 -4.71
N HIS A 150 -3.32 18.58 -5.34
CA HIS A 150 -4.04 19.06 -6.53
C HIS A 150 -3.22 19.01 -7.82
N CYS A 151 -1.93 18.67 -7.74
CA CYS A 151 -0.97 18.75 -8.83
C CYS A 151 -0.91 20.13 -9.50
N LEU A 152 -0.93 21.18 -8.68
CA LEU A 152 -0.89 22.57 -9.14
C LEU A 152 0.44 23.21 -8.76
N LYS A 153 1.06 23.89 -9.72
CA LYS A 153 2.17 24.80 -9.43
C LYS A 153 1.59 26.05 -8.80
N ILE A 154 2.06 26.39 -7.61
CA ILE A 154 1.61 27.52 -6.82
C ILE A 154 2.82 28.33 -6.33
N SER A 155 2.58 29.59 -5.99
CA SER A 155 3.57 30.38 -5.26
C SER A 155 3.74 29.81 -3.84
N PRO A 156 4.97 29.78 -3.31
CA PRO A 156 5.23 29.30 -1.97
C PRO A 156 4.67 30.27 -0.94
N ASN A 157 4.38 29.75 0.25
CA ASN A 157 3.83 30.53 1.34
C ASN A 157 4.30 29.98 2.68
N CYS A 158 4.55 30.88 3.63
CA CYS A 158 4.95 30.53 4.99
C CYS A 158 3.92 29.62 5.65
N ILE A 159 4.40 28.54 6.26
CA ILE A 159 3.58 27.57 6.96
C ILE A 159 3.73 27.79 8.46
N LYS A 160 2.61 27.69 9.19
CA LYS A 160 2.64 27.84 10.64
C LYS A 160 3.37 26.65 11.24
N LYS A 161 4.27 26.90 12.20
CA LYS A 161 5.05 25.86 12.89
C LYS A 161 4.24 24.66 13.40
N LYS A 162 2.99 24.88 13.83
CA LYS A 162 2.07 23.82 14.29
C LYS A 162 1.63 22.84 13.19
N ASP A 163 1.73 23.25 11.94
CA ASP A 163 1.33 22.47 10.77
C ASP A 163 2.54 21.77 10.13
N CYS A 164 3.74 21.98 10.68
CA CYS A 164 5.03 21.48 10.19
C CYS A 164 5.44 20.17 10.87
N PHE A 165 5.95 19.22 10.10
CA PHE A 165 6.41 17.88 10.46
C PHE A 165 5.38 17.12 11.31
N VAL A 166 4.10 17.36 11.05
CA VAL A 166 3.01 16.69 11.76
C VAL A 166 2.80 15.31 11.17
N ASP A 167 3.00 14.28 11.99
CA ASP A 167 2.54 12.92 11.66
C ASP A 167 1.01 12.87 11.75
N ARG A 168 0.35 13.10 10.62
CA ARG A 168 -1.11 13.00 10.42
C ARG A 168 -1.53 11.60 10.02
N GLN A 169 -0.58 10.65 9.96
CA GLN A 169 -0.88 9.28 9.58
C GLN A 169 -1.77 8.69 10.68
N HIS A 170 -2.97 8.24 10.33
CA HIS A 170 -3.80 7.46 11.23
C HIS A 170 -3.05 6.16 11.53
N ARG A 171 -2.29 6.15 12.63
CA ARG A 171 -1.79 4.91 13.20
C ARG A 171 -3.00 4.18 13.72
N VAL A 172 -3.57 3.33 12.87
CA VAL A 172 -4.29 2.17 13.36
C VAL A 172 -3.22 1.39 14.09
N ALA A 173 -3.08 1.63 15.40
CA ALA A 173 -2.44 0.64 16.24
C ALA A 173 -3.07 -0.68 15.81
N LEU A 174 -2.27 -1.67 15.42
CA LEU A 174 -2.74 -3.03 15.31
C LEU A 174 -3.30 -3.36 16.69
N GLN A 175 -4.56 -3.01 16.93
CA GLN A 175 -5.38 -3.64 17.92
C GLN A 175 -5.48 -5.04 17.37
N TYR A 176 -4.54 -5.88 17.79
CA TYR A 176 -4.89 -7.26 18.06
C TYR A 176 -6.15 -7.15 18.88
N GLU A 177 -7.29 -7.35 18.22
CA GLU A 177 -8.57 -7.38 18.87
C GLU A 177 -8.39 -8.42 19.97
N LYS A 178 -8.26 -7.94 21.21
CA LYS A 178 -8.35 -8.78 22.39
C LYS A 178 -9.74 -9.37 22.23
N MET A 179 -9.77 -10.63 21.80
CA MET A 179 -10.96 -11.34 21.34
C MET A 179 -12.14 -10.88 22.19
N SER A 180 -12.99 -10.03 21.59
CA SER A 180 -14.12 -9.42 22.28
C SER A 180 -14.91 -10.56 22.94
N GLU A 181 -15.40 -10.38 24.18
CA GLU A 181 -16.25 -11.38 24.86
C GLU A 181 -17.36 -11.91 23.94
N ASN A 182 -17.82 -11.09 23.00
CA ASN A 182 -18.81 -11.43 21.99
C ASN A 182 -18.35 -12.48 20.96
N ALA A 183 -17.05 -12.57 20.66
CA ALA A 183 -16.47 -13.58 19.77
C ALA A 183 -16.32 -14.93 20.47
N LEU A 184 -16.00 -14.94 21.77
CA LEU A 184 -15.96 -16.17 22.58
C LEU A 184 -17.37 -16.77 22.73
N ILE A 185 -18.38 -15.92 23.00
CA ILE A 185 -19.79 -16.33 23.07
C ILE A 185 -20.28 -16.91 21.73
N ARG A 186 -19.79 -16.36 20.60
CA ARG A 186 -20.16 -16.83 19.26
C ARG A 186 -19.46 -18.15 18.86
N ALA A 187 -18.27 -18.43 19.41
CA ALA A 187 -17.51 -19.66 19.17
C ALA A 187 -17.83 -20.80 20.15
N LEU A 188 -18.41 -20.50 21.31
CA LEU A 188 -18.84 -21.46 22.33
C LEU A 188 -19.63 -22.67 21.79
N PRO A 189 -20.64 -22.52 20.90
CA PRO A 189 -21.38 -23.67 20.39
C PRO A 189 -20.50 -24.62 19.58
N GLY A 190 -19.54 -24.09 18.80
CA GLY A 190 -18.60 -24.92 18.04
C GLY A 190 -17.66 -25.72 18.95
N ILE A 191 -17.19 -25.09 20.04
CA ILE A 191 -16.35 -25.75 21.04
C ILE A 191 -17.11 -26.87 21.76
N ILE A 192 -18.36 -26.61 22.18
CA ILE A 192 -19.21 -27.60 22.84
C ILE A 192 -19.47 -28.79 21.92
N ILE A 193 -19.83 -28.54 20.65
CA ILE A 193 -20.05 -29.60 19.66
C ILE A 193 -18.78 -30.44 19.47
N SER A 194 -17.61 -29.81 19.37
CA SER A 194 -16.34 -30.52 19.22
C SER A 194 -16.02 -31.43 20.40
N ILE A 195 -16.26 -30.97 21.64
CA ILE A 195 -16.02 -31.77 22.85
C ILE A 195 -17.00 -32.95 22.91
N PHE A 196 -18.27 -32.72 22.61
CA PHE A 196 -19.28 -33.79 22.57
C PHE A 196 -18.94 -34.87 21.55
N LEU A 197 -18.52 -34.47 20.34
CA LEU A 197 -18.10 -35.40 19.30
C LEU A 197 -16.88 -36.24 19.73
N ALA A 198 -15.91 -35.62 20.40
CA ALA A 198 -14.74 -36.32 20.92
C ALA A 198 -15.11 -37.36 21.99
N LEU A 199 -16.01 -37.01 22.92
CA LEU A 199 -16.49 -37.93 23.96
C LEU A 199 -17.31 -39.09 23.37
N LEU A 200 -18.16 -38.81 22.38
CA LEU A 200 -18.93 -39.85 21.68
C LEU A 200 -18.01 -40.82 20.94
N ALA A 201 -17.01 -40.31 20.20
CA ALA A 201 -16.02 -41.14 19.52
C ALA A 201 -15.26 -42.03 20.51
N LEU A 202 -14.85 -41.48 21.65
CA LEU A 202 -14.16 -42.24 22.69
C LEU A 202 -15.06 -43.32 23.29
N GLY A 203 -16.34 -43.02 23.53
CA GLY A 203 -17.33 -43.99 23.98
C GLY A 203 -17.50 -45.15 23.00
N VAL A 204 -17.60 -44.87 21.69
CA VAL A 204 -17.69 -45.90 20.64
C VAL A 204 -16.44 -46.77 20.62
N ILE A 205 -15.24 -46.19 20.75
CA ILE A 205 -13.98 -46.93 20.82
C ILE A 205 -13.95 -47.86 22.04
N VAL A 206 -14.39 -47.40 23.21
CA VAL A 206 -14.41 -48.22 24.43
C VAL A 206 -15.43 -49.36 24.31
N VAL A 207 -16.65 -49.09 23.84
CA VAL A 207 -17.68 -50.12 23.66
C VAL A 207 -17.25 -51.16 22.63
N SER A 208 -16.67 -50.74 21.50
CA SER A 208 -16.11 -51.66 20.51
C SER A 208 -14.96 -52.49 21.08
N ALA A 209 -14.09 -51.92 21.91
CA ALA A 209 -13.02 -52.68 22.57
C ALA A 209 -13.55 -53.71 23.58
N ILE A 210 -14.59 -53.36 24.36
CA ILE A 210 -15.22 -54.27 25.32
C ILE A 210 -15.93 -55.41 24.59
N THR A 211 -16.78 -55.09 23.61
CA THR A 211 -17.50 -56.09 22.80
C THR A 211 -16.54 -56.99 22.02
N TYR A 212 -15.46 -56.44 21.47
CA TYR A 212 -14.39 -57.25 20.86
C TYR A 212 -13.72 -58.18 21.88
N ARG A 213 -13.46 -57.71 23.10
CA ARG A 213 -12.84 -58.52 24.16
C ARG A 213 -13.77 -59.65 24.63
N GLU A 214 -15.06 -59.40 24.74
CA GLU A 214 -16.06 -60.43 25.09
C GLU A 214 -16.21 -61.45 23.96
N ASN A 215 -16.38 -61.00 22.71
CA ASN A 215 -16.46 -61.89 21.55
C ASN A 215 -15.19 -62.73 21.37
N ARG A 216 -14.00 -62.17 21.63
CA ARG A 216 -12.73 -62.92 21.61
C ARG A 216 -12.68 -64.00 22.68
N LYS A 217 -13.27 -63.79 23.86
CA LYS A 217 -13.36 -64.82 24.91
C LYS A 217 -14.29 -65.96 24.48
N LEU A 218 -15.38 -65.65 23.79
CA LEU A 218 -16.33 -66.66 23.28
C LEU A 218 -15.76 -67.50 22.14
N LEU A 219 -14.84 -66.96 21.33
CA LEU A 219 -14.20 -67.68 20.21
C LEU A 219 -12.97 -68.52 20.61
N LEU A 220 -12.49 -68.41 21.86
CA LEU A 220 -11.33 -69.14 22.39
C LEU A 220 -11.73 -70.25 23.38
N GLN A 221 -13.02 -70.51 23.55
CA GLN A 221 -13.58 -71.72 24.16
C GLN A 221 -13.97 -72.70 23.07
#